data_AF-A0A9D9FEX1-F1
#
_entry.id   AF-A0A9D9FEX1-F1
#
_cell.length_a   1.000
_cell.length_b   1.000
_cell.length_c   1.000
_cell.angle_alpha   90.00
_cell.angle_beta   90.00
_cell.angle_gamma   90.00
#
_symmetry.space_group_name_H-M   'P 1'
#
loop_
_entity.id
_entity.type
_entity.pdbx_description
1 polymer ?
#
loop_
_entity_poly.entity_id
_entity_poly.type
_entity_poly.pdbx_seq_one_letter_code
_entity_poly.pdbx_strand_id
1 'polypeptide(L)'
;MSRTSNSIFGPMMMVGLTFALGALAAYREPEGMIAFLIAAFFLPVAWTIIEIAKRKEERNERFYENQASIRWSISAAGFLMAVPLAFTLVISFGITEALGDDLEKRIMGVLFGIIFLLYGNAAPKRPIALQDAGCSPQRMQAQARFAGRMFVLTGLAYTLIWALAPISWALPVAMGVLLAGTVIVMASAVRLHRSRK
;
A
#
# COMPACT_ATOMS: atom_id res chain seq x y z
N MET A 1 -5.98 8.01 -32.22
CA MET A 1 -5.09 8.72 -31.26
C MET A 1 -4.57 7.70 -30.25
N SER A 2 -3.32 7.26 -30.44
CA SER A 2 -2.67 6.14 -29.74
C SER A 2 -2.27 6.51 -28.30
N ARG A 3 -2.92 5.90 -27.30
CA ARG A 3 -2.61 6.16 -25.88
C ARG A 3 -2.65 4.89 -25.02
N THR A 4 -1.92 3.83 -25.39
CA THR A 4 -1.87 2.59 -24.58
C THR A 4 -0.51 1.89 -24.49
N SER A 5 0.57 2.38 -25.11
CA SER A 5 1.85 1.64 -25.13
C SER A 5 2.71 1.76 -23.86
N ASN A 6 2.41 2.65 -22.91
CA ASN A 6 3.32 2.94 -21.77
C ASN A 6 2.87 2.40 -20.40
N SER A 7 1.91 1.48 -20.31
CA SER A 7 1.30 1.10 -19.02
C SER A 7 1.86 -0.16 -18.34
N ILE A 8 2.76 -0.92 -18.98
CA ILE A 8 3.39 -2.13 -18.38
C ILE A 8 4.71 -1.80 -17.68
N PHE A 9 5.38 -0.74 -18.12
CA PHE A 9 6.72 -0.39 -17.66
C PHE A 9 6.78 -0.09 -16.16
N GLY A 10 5.82 0.68 -15.63
CA GLY A 10 5.77 1.04 -14.21
C GLY A 10 5.75 -0.15 -13.26
N PRO A 11 4.77 -1.08 -13.37
CA PRO A 11 4.73 -2.28 -12.55
C PRO A 11 5.98 -3.16 -12.69
N MET A 12 6.52 -3.33 -13.90
CA MET A 12 7.73 -4.12 -14.12
C MET A 12 8.96 -3.50 -13.43
N MET A 13 9.12 -2.17 -13.51
CA MET A 13 10.18 -1.48 -12.76
C MET A 13 10.03 -1.68 -11.27
N MET A 14 8.81 -1.61 -10.73
CA MET A 14 8.57 -1.82 -9.30
C MET A 14 8.90 -3.26 -8.88
N VAL A 15 8.48 -4.25 -9.67
CA VAL A 15 8.85 -5.66 -9.44
C VAL A 15 10.36 -5.83 -9.43
N GLY A 16 11.05 -5.30 -10.45
CA GLY A 16 12.51 -5.39 -10.56
C GLY A 16 13.24 -4.67 -9.41
N LEU A 17 12.75 -3.49 -9.02
CA LEU A 17 13.30 -2.72 -7.91
C LEU A 17 13.13 -3.46 -6.58
N THR A 18 11.92 -3.91 -6.24
CA THR A 18 11.67 -4.64 -4.99
C THR A 18 12.47 -5.95 -4.94
N PHE A 19 12.58 -6.65 -6.06
CA PHE A 19 13.41 -7.85 -6.17
C PHE A 19 14.90 -7.54 -5.93
N ALA A 20 15.44 -6.52 -6.59
CA ALA A 20 16.85 -6.12 -6.45
C ALA A 20 17.16 -5.67 -5.00
N LEU A 21 16.29 -4.85 -4.41
CA LEU A 21 16.45 -4.38 -3.03
C LEU A 21 16.35 -5.55 -2.03
N GLY A 22 15.38 -6.45 -2.21
CA GLY A 22 15.22 -7.61 -1.33
C GLY A 22 16.38 -8.59 -1.44
N ALA A 23 16.88 -8.86 -2.65
CA ALA A 23 18.06 -9.72 -2.85
C ALA A 23 19.33 -9.10 -2.24
N LEU A 24 19.51 -7.78 -2.40
CA LEU A 24 20.65 -7.06 -1.82
C LEU A 24 20.59 -7.05 -0.28
N ALA A 25 19.40 -6.84 0.29
CA ALA A 25 19.18 -6.88 1.74
C ALA A 25 19.44 -8.28 2.30
N ALA A 26 18.93 -9.33 1.62
CA ALA A 26 19.19 -10.73 1.97
C ALA A 26 20.67 -11.09 1.95
N TYR A 27 21.44 -10.54 1.02
CA TYR A 27 22.88 -10.75 0.96
C TYR A 27 23.63 -10.06 2.10
N ARG A 28 23.16 -8.88 2.53
CA ARG A 28 23.85 -8.05 3.53
C ARG A 28 23.52 -8.44 4.97
N GLU A 29 22.28 -8.82 5.23
CA GLU A 29 21.73 -9.15 6.55
C GLU A 29 21.20 -10.60 6.57
N PRO A 30 22.07 -11.60 6.80
CA PRO A 30 21.69 -13.01 6.73
C PRO A 30 20.66 -13.40 7.80
N GLU A 31 20.60 -12.68 8.93
CA GLU A 31 19.62 -12.90 10.00
C GLU A 31 18.17 -12.66 9.54
N GLY A 32 17.96 -11.67 8.65
CA GLY A 32 16.66 -11.30 8.09
C GLY A 32 16.36 -11.93 6.73
N MET A 33 17.25 -12.79 6.21
CA MET A 33 17.24 -13.28 4.83
C MET A 33 15.87 -13.79 4.37
N ILE A 34 15.18 -14.57 5.21
CA ILE A 34 13.86 -15.14 4.85
C ILE A 34 12.84 -14.03 4.59
N ALA A 35 12.78 -13.01 5.44
CA ALA A 35 11.84 -11.90 5.28
C ALA A 35 12.12 -11.10 3.98
N PHE A 36 13.40 -10.88 3.68
CA PHE A 36 13.81 -10.18 2.47
C PHE A 36 13.54 -10.99 1.19
N LEU A 37 13.74 -12.31 1.23
CA LEU A 37 13.38 -13.19 0.11
C LEU A 37 11.86 -13.22 -0.11
N ILE A 38 11.06 -13.29 0.95
CA ILE A 38 9.60 -13.20 0.83
C ILE A 38 9.21 -11.88 0.15
N ALA A 39 9.77 -10.75 0.59
CA ALA A 39 9.50 -9.45 -0.03
C ALA A 39 9.94 -9.38 -1.50
N ALA A 40 11.12 -9.93 -1.82
CA ALA A 40 11.65 -9.96 -3.18
C ALA A 40 10.77 -10.77 -4.15
N PHE A 41 10.26 -11.92 -3.70
CA PHE A 41 9.48 -12.83 -4.55
C PHE A 41 7.97 -12.56 -4.53
N PHE A 42 7.45 -11.80 -3.57
CA PHE A 42 6.02 -11.55 -3.45
C PHE A 42 5.42 -10.94 -4.72
N LEU A 43 6.02 -9.86 -5.26
CA LEU A 43 5.50 -9.19 -6.46
C LEU A 43 5.67 -10.02 -7.74
N PRO A 44 6.82 -10.66 -8.02
CA PRO A 44 6.94 -11.60 -9.13
C PRO A 44 5.90 -12.72 -9.09
N VAL A 45 5.66 -13.31 -7.91
CA VAL A 45 4.67 -14.38 -7.73
C VAL A 45 3.26 -13.84 -7.96
N ALA A 46 2.91 -12.70 -7.36
CA ALA A 46 1.61 -12.06 -7.56
C ALA A 46 1.36 -11.73 -9.06
N TRP A 47 2.37 -11.21 -9.76
CA TRP A 47 2.29 -10.95 -11.19
C TRP A 47 2.04 -12.23 -12.00
N THR A 48 2.78 -13.30 -11.70
CA THR A 48 2.65 -14.59 -12.38
C THR A 48 1.27 -15.19 -12.19
N ILE A 49 0.74 -15.16 -10.96
CA ILE A 49 -0.63 -15.61 -10.64
C ILE A 49 -1.65 -14.83 -11.47
N ILE A 50 -1.50 -13.50 -11.54
CA ILE A 50 -2.40 -12.65 -12.32
C ILE A 50 -2.32 -13.02 -13.80
N GLU A 51 -1.12 -13.20 -14.36
CA GLU A 51 -0.93 -13.55 -15.78
C GLU A 51 -1.53 -14.92 -16.13
N ILE A 52 -1.41 -15.90 -15.24
CA ILE A 52 -2.08 -17.20 -15.37
C ILE A 52 -3.59 -17.04 -15.32
N ALA A 53 -4.12 -16.21 -14.41
CA ALA A 53 -5.55 -15.92 -14.32
C ALA A 53 -6.07 -15.21 -15.58
N LYS A 54 -5.30 -14.28 -16.16
CA LYS A 54 -5.64 -13.59 -17.42
C LYS A 54 -5.93 -14.59 -18.54
N ARG A 55 -5.01 -15.54 -18.75
CA ARG A 55 -5.10 -16.54 -19.83
C ARG A 55 -6.36 -17.39 -19.74
N LYS A 56 -6.92 -17.55 -18.54
CA LYS A 56 -8.15 -18.31 -18.31
C LYS A 56 -9.42 -17.49 -18.58
N GLU A 57 -9.33 -16.16 -18.54
CA GLU A 57 -10.48 -15.23 -18.49
C GLU A 57 -10.59 -14.31 -19.73
N GLU A 58 -9.71 -14.46 -20.73
CA GLU A 58 -9.71 -13.75 -22.04
C GLU A 58 -11.03 -13.82 -22.84
N ARG A 59 -12.03 -14.55 -22.37
CA ARG A 59 -13.37 -14.63 -22.97
C ARG A 59 -14.36 -13.57 -22.47
N ASN A 60 -13.97 -12.69 -21.54
CA ASN A 60 -14.88 -11.78 -20.84
C ASN A 60 -14.45 -10.30 -21.00
N GLU A 61 -15.29 -9.45 -21.60
CA GLU A 61 -15.00 -8.01 -21.83
C GLU A 61 -14.70 -7.23 -20.53
N ARG A 62 -15.24 -7.71 -19.39
CA ARG A 62 -14.97 -7.22 -18.02
C ARG A 62 -13.48 -7.24 -17.62
N PHE A 63 -12.65 -8.02 -18.32
CA PHE A 63 -11.24 -8.16 -17.98
C PHE A 63 -10.42 -6.92 -18.36
N TYR A 64 -10.80 -6.19 -19.42
CA TYR A 64 -10.03 -5.04 -19.93
C TYR A 64 -10.15 -3.79 -19.05
N GLU A 65 -11.34 -3.53 -18.48
CA GLU A 65 -11.57 -2.39 -17.58
C GLU A 65 -10.81 -2.54 -16.25
N ASN A 66 -10.61 -3.78 -15.80
CA ASN A 66 -9.90 -4.10 -14.55
C ASN A 66 -8.36 -4.10 -14.68
N GLN A 67 -7.78 -4.19 -15.88
CA GLN A 67 -6.31 -4.27 -16.03
C GLN A 67 -5.59 -3.01 -15.54
N ALA A 68 -6.18 -1.83 -15.73
CA ALA A 68 -5.60 -0.57 -15.26
C ALA A 68 -5.58 -0.50 -13.71
N SER A 69 -6.62 -1.02 -13.07
CA SER A 69 -6.72 -1.11 -11.60
C SER A 69 -5.69 -2.10 -11.03
N ILE A 70 -5.55 -3.28 -11.66
CA ILE A 70 -4.59 -4.31 -11.24
C ILE A 70 -3.15 -3.80 -11.33
N ARG A 71 -2.76 -3.19 -12.45
CA ARG A 71 -1.40 -2.66 -12.64
C ARG A 71 -1.04 -1.61 -11.60
N TRP A 72 -1.98 -0.71 -11.29
CA TRP A 72 -1.74 0.32 -10.28
C TRP A 72 -1.61 -0.27 -8.88
N SER A 73 -2.41 -1.27 -8.54
CA SER A 73 -2.31 -1.98 -7.25
C SER A 73 -0.95 -2.67 -7.08
N ILE A 74 -0.41 -3.28 -8.15
CA ILE A 74 0.93 -3.89 -8.14
C ILE A 74 2.00 -2.81 -7.96
N SER A 75 1.94 -1.70 -8.71
CA SER A 75 2.89 -0.60 -8.53
C SER A 75 2.83 0.01 -7.13
N ALA A 76 1.63 0.16 -6.56
CA ALA A 76 1.45 0.65 -5.21
C ALA A 76 2.03 -0.33 -4.19
N ALA A 77 1.72 -1.62 -4.29
CA ALA A 77 2.31 -2.64 -3.43
C ALA A 77 3.84 -2.68 -3.53
N GLY A 78 4.38 -2.56 -4.73
CA GLY A 78 5.83 -2.50 -4.95
C GLY A 78 6.47 -1.27 -4.34
N PHE A 79 5.84 -0.10 -4.46
CA PHE A 79 6.30 1.10 -3.78
C PHE A 79 6.28 0.94 -2.25
N LEU A 80 5.20 0.38 -1.69
CA LEU A 80 5.05 0.11 -0.26
C LEU A 80 6.12 -0.83 0.30
N MET A 81 6.61 -1.78 -0.50
CA MET A 81 7.70 -2.68 -0.11
C MET A 81 9.08 -2.11 -0.40
N ALA A 82 9.26 -1.37 -1.50
CA ALA A 82 10.54 -0.82 -1.89
C ALA A 82 11.04 0.24 -0.90
N VAL A 83 10.15 1.08 -0.35
CA VAL A 83 10.52 2.11 0.64
C VAL A 83 11.18 1.52 1.89
N PRO A 84 10.56 0.58 2.63
CA PRO A 84 11.19 0.01 3.81
C PRO A 84 12.46 -0.77 3.47
N LEU A 85 12.49 -1.53 2.38
CA LEU A 85 13.71 -2.26 1.96
C LEU A 85 14.88 -1.32 1.64
N ALA A 86 14.62 -0.24 0.90
CA ALA A 86 15.64 0.75 0.58
C ALA A 86 16.21 1.40 1.85
N PHE A 87 15.36 1.66 2.84
CA PHE A 87 15.79 2.27 4.08
C PHE A 87 16.54 1.29 4.99
N THR A 88 16.11 0.02 5.08
CA THR A 88 16.89 -1.04 5.74
C THR A 88 18.29 -1.11 5.15
N LEU A 89 18.42 -1.05 3.82
CA LEU A 89 19.72 -1.02 3.18
C LEU A 89 20.54 0.21 3.58
N VAL A 90 19.95 1.41 3.58
CA VAL A 90 20.63 2.65 4.02
C VAL A 90 21.17 2.50 5.46
N ILE A 91 20.39 1.91 6.37
CA ILE A 91 20.84 1.61 7.73
C ILE A 91 21.99 0.59 7.73
N SER A 92 21.87 -0.50 6.97
CA SER A 92 22.87 -1.58 6.90
C SER A 92 24.24 -1.14 6.37
N PHE A 93 24.28 -0.03 5.63
CA PHE A 93 25.51 0.59 5.13
C PHE A 93 26.20 1.49 6.18
N GLY A 94 25.67 1.57 7.41
CA GLY A 94 26.24 2.41 8.47
C GLY A 94 26.07 3.91 8.23
N ILE A 95 25.29 4.30 7.20
CA ILE A 95 25.01 5.71 6.87
C ILE A 95 24.25 6.37 8.04
N THR A 96 23.57 5.56 8.87
CA THR A 96 22.77 5.98 10.01
C THR A 96 23.49 5.94 11.36
N GLU A 97 24.78 5.59 11.43
CA GLU A 97 25.56 5.60 12.68
C GLU A 97 25.56 7.00 13.34
N ALA A 98 25.35 8.06 12.54
CA ALA A 98 25.19 9.43 13.02
C ALA A 98 23.76 9.81 13.45
N LEU A 99 22.74 9.03 13.08
CA LEU A 99 21.32 9.40 13.27
C LEU A 99 20.73 8.90 14.61
N GLY A 100 21.32 7.90 15.26
CA GLY A 100 20.83 7.36 16.54
C GLY A 100 19.53 6.55 16.43
N ASP A 101 19.42 5.49 17.25
CA ASP A 101 18.39 4.45 17.16
C ASP A 101 16.94 4.96 17.20
N ASP A 102 16.70 6.09 17.87
CA ASP A 102 15.37 6.68 17.98
C ASP A 102 14.94 7.37 16.69
N LEU A 103 15.89 7.98 15.96
CA LEU A 103 15.58 8.73 14.75
C LEU A 103 15.21 7.79 13.61
N GLU A 104 15.86 6.63 13.52
CA GLU A 104 15.52 5.58 12.57
C GLU A 104 14.05 5.15 12.68
N LYS A 105 13.62 4.79 13.90
CA LYS A 105 12.25 4.38 14.19
C LYS A 105 11.25 5.47 13.86
N ARG A 106 11.60 6.73 14.15
CA ARG A 106 10.77 7.90 13.83
C ARG A 106 10.61 8.11 12.34
N ILE A 107 11.69 8.05 11.57
CA ILE A 107 11.64 8.21 10.12
C ILE A 107 10.77 7.12 9.51
N MET A 108 10.95 5.87 9.94
CA MET A 108 10.11 4.75 9.51
C MET A 108 8.63 4.96 9.82
N GLY A 109 8.31 5.36 11.04
CA GLY A 109 6.93 5.64 11.44
C GLY A 109 6.31 6.81 10.66
N VAL A 110 7.07 7.88 10.44
CA VAL A 110 6.64 9.04 9.63
C VAL A 110 6.37 8.63 8.18
N LEU A 111 7.28 7.87 7.56
CA LEU A 111 7.11 7.39 6.19
C LEU A 111 5.86 6.51 6.05
N PHE A 112 5.62 5.63 7.02
CA PHE A 112 4.42 4.80 7.04
C PHE A 112 3.14 5.64 7.16
N GLY A 113 3.12 6.67 8.01
CA GLY A 113 1.98 7.59 8.10
C GLY A 113 1.74 8.38 6.80
N ILE A 114 2.81 8.84 6.15
CA ILE A 114 2.74 9.53 4.84
C ILE A 114 2.14 8.62 3.77
N ILE A 115 2.52 7.34 3.75
CA ILE A 115 1.94 6.34 2.86
C ILE A 115 0.40 6.29 2.99
N PHE A 116 -0.11 6.26 4.22
CA PHE A 116 -1.56 6.25 4.48
C PHE A 116 -2.24 7.54 4.01
N LEU A 117 -1.59 8.68 4.23
CA LEU A 117 -2.02 9.99 3.73
C LEU A 117 -2.17 10.01 2.20
N LEU A 118 -1.14 9.55 1.48
CA LEU A 118 -1.15 9.51 0.02
C LEU A 118 -2.21 8.53 -0.50
N TYR A 119 -2.28 7.34 0.10
CA TYR A 119 -3.24 6.32 -0.30
C TYR A 119 -4.68 6.76 -0.05
N GLY A 120 -4.98 7.28 1.14
CA GLY A 120 -6.30 7.78 1.51
C GLY A 120 -6.80 8.92 0.62
N ASN A 121 -5.90 9.75 0.08
CA ASN A 121 -6.24 10.81 -0.86
C ASN A 121 -6.42 10.31 -2.30
N ALA A 122 -5.64 9.31 -2.73
CA ALA A 122 -5.64 8.81 -4.09
C ALA A 122 -6.75 7.77 -4.36
N ALA A 123 -6.97 6.83 -3.44
CA ALA A 123 -7.92 5.74 -3.58
C ALA A 123 -9.37 6.20 -3.89
N PRO A 124 -9.98 7.15 -3.16
CA PRO A 124 -11.39 7.52 -3.35
C PRO A 124 -11.67 8.34 -4.61
N LYS A 125 -10.62 8.81 -5.30
CA LYS A 125 -10.75 9.60 -6.54
C LYS A 125 -11.00 8.72 -7.77
N ARG A 126 -10.94 7.40 -7.61
CA ARG A 126 -11.25 6.47 -8.69
C ARG A 126 -12.77 6.32 -8.81
N PRO A 127 -13.34 6.46 -10.03
CA PRO A 127 -14.74 6.17 -10.24
C PRO A 127 -14.97 4.67 -10.05
N ILE A 128 -15.96 4.32 -9.22
CA ILE A 128 -16.42 2.94 -9.08
C ILE A 128 -17.22 2.59 -10.33
N ALA A 129 -16.87 1.49 -11.00
CA ALA A 129 -17.59 1.02 -12.18
C ALA A 129 -19.08 0.80 -11.84
N LEU A 130 -19.96 1.29 -12.70
CA LEU A 130 -21.41 1.38 -12.50
C LEU A 130 -22.13 0.01 -12.58
N GLN A 131 -21.40 -1.06 -12.89
CA GLN A 131 -21.99 -2.33 -13.30
C GLN A 131 -21.81 -3.36 -12.17
N ASP A 132 -22.92 -3.93 -11.71
CA ASP A 132 -23.07 -5.07 -10.78
C ASP A 132 -23.05 -4.82 -9.26
N ALA A 133 -22.95 -3.58 -8.77
CA ALA A 133 -23.19 -3.35 -7.35
C ALA A 133 -24.69 -3.14 -7.09
N GLY A 134 -25.34 -4.05 -6.35
CA GLY A 134 -26.72 -3.89 -5.87
C GLY A 134 -26.94 -2.74 -4.87
N CYS A 135 -26.16 -1.66 -4.96
CA CYS A 135 -26.24 -0.42 -4.20
C CYS A 135 -26.08 0.76 -5.18
N SER A 136 -26.66 1.92 -4.86
CA SER A 136 -26.51 3.07 -5.77
C SER A 136 -25.03 3.48 -5.87
N PRO A 137 -24.50 3.72 -7.10
CA PRO A 137 -23.11 4.12 -7.31
C PRO A 137 -22.70 5.35 -6.49
N GLN A 138 -23.65 6.26 -6.27
CA GLN A 138 -23.47 7.46 -5.46
C GLN A 138 -23.17 7.12 -3.98
N ARG A 139 -23.87 6.13 -3.41
CA ARG A 139 -23.64 5.67 -2.03
C ARG A 139 -22.29 4.99 -1.88
N MET A 140 -21.90 4.17 -2.86
CA MET A 140 -20.58 3.52 -2.85
C MET A 140 -19.45 4.53 -3.00
N GLN A 141 -19.58 5.51 -3.90
CA GLN A 141 -18.58 6.56 -4.05
C GLN A 141 -18.49 7.43 -2.79
N ALA A 142 -19.62 7.74 -2.16
CA ALA A 142 -19.65 8.46 -0.89
C ALA A 142 -18.92 7.70 0.21
N GLN A 143 -19.14 6.38 0.30
CA GLN A 143 -18.44 5.51 1.24
C GLN A 143 -16.93 5.42 0.97
N ALA A 144 -16.53 5.30 -0.30
CA ALA A 144 -15.12 5.33 -0.68
C ALA A 144 -14.46 6.66 -0.27
N ARG A 145 -15.12 7.80 -0.53
CA ARG A 145 -14.64 9.12 -0.09
C ARG A 145 -14.56 9.26 1.43
N PHE A 146 -15.53 8.72 2.16
CA PHE A 146 -15.49 8.67 3.61
C PHE A 146 -14.29 7.86 4.09
N ALA A 147 -14.09 6.65 3.58
CA ALA A 147 -12.96 5.80 3.92
C ALA A 147 -11.62 6.48 3.60
N GLY A 148 -11.51 7.13 2.44
CA GLY A 148 -10.33 7.89 2.06
C GLY A 148 -10.02 9.04 3.02
N ARG A 149 -11.02 9.82 3.43
CA ARG A 149 -10.86 10.88 4.45
C ARG A 149 -10.39 10.30 5.79
N MET A 150 -10.96 9.18 6.21
CA MET A 150 -10.53 8.51 7.45
C MET A 150 -9.08 8.05 7.35
N PHE A 151 -8.66 7.44 6.24
CA PHE A 151 -7.26 7.06 6.04
C PHE A 151 -6.31 8.27 6.04
N VAL A 152 -6.72 9.40 5.47
CA VAL A 152 -5.93 10.64 5.53
C VAL A 152 -5.78 11.14 6.97
N LEU A 153 -6.88 11.19 7.73
CA LEU A 153 -6.85 11.62 9.14
C LEU A 153 -6.01 10.68 10.01
N THR A 154 -6.20 9.37 9.85
CA THR A 154 -5.44 8.35 10.55
C THR A 154 -3.95 8.41 10.19
N GLY A 155 -3.61 8.54 8.89
CA GLY A 155 -2.24 8.68 8.43
C GLY A 155 -1.57 9.95 8.96
N LEU A 156 -2.29 11.07 8.97
CA LEU A 156 -1.79 12.33 9.53
C LEU A 156 -1.53 12.23 11.03
N ALA A 157 -2.49 11.69 11.79
CA ALA A 157 -2.33 11.48 13.22
C ALA A 157 -1.17 10.50 13.52
N TYR A 158 -1.05 9.42 12.75
CA TYR A 158 0.05 8.46 12.84
C TYR A 158 1.42 9.13 12.62
N THR A 159 1.55 9.94 11.56
CA THR A 159 2.75 10.71 11.25
C THR A 159 3.11 11.66 12.40
N LEU A 160 2.14 12.41 12.92
CA LEU A 160 2.36 13.36 14.01
C LEU A 160 2.78 12.66 15.31
N ILE A 161 2.20 11.50 15.62
CA ILE A 161 2.60 10.70 16.78
C ILE A 161 4.06 10.28 16.66
N TRP A 162 4.48 9.74 15.53
CA TRP A 162 5.88 9.36 15.34
C TRP A 162 6.84 10.55 15.30
N ALA A 163 6.41 11.70 14.79
CA ALA A 163 7.22 12.91 14.76
C ALA A 163 7.40 13.53 16.16
N LEU A 164 6.36 13.54 17.00
CA LEU A 164 6.31 14.39 18.20
C LEU A 164 6.25 13.61 19.52
N ALA A 165 5.70 12.39 19.54
CA ALA A 165 5.52 11.66 20.79
C ALA A 165 6.86 11.13 21.33
N PRO A 166 6.99 10.93 22.66
CA PRO A 166 8.10 10.18 23.24
C PRO A 166 8.18 8.78 22.62
N ILE A 167 9.39 8.29 22.34
CA ILE A 167 9.58 7.05 21.58
C ILE A 167 8.94 5.83 22.26
N SER A 168 8.92 5.80 23.60
CA SER A 168 8.28 4.77 24.41
C SER A 168 6.76 4.68 24.22
N TRP A 169 6.12 5.78 23.83
CA TRP A 169 4.67 5.86 23.61
C TRP A 169 4.28 5.88 22.13
N ALA A 170 5.23 6.15 21.23
CA ALA A 170 4.94 6.34 19.81
C ALA A 170 4.23 5.11 19.21
N LEU A 171 4.79 3.91 19.37
CA LEU A 171 4.20 2.69 18.82
C LEU A 171 2.79 2.37 19.36
N PRO A 172 2.53 2.25 20.68
CA PRO A 172 1.20 1.88 21.17
C PRO A 172 0.14 2.92 20.82
N VAL A 173 0.47 4.22 20.89
CA VAL A 173 -0.48 5.29 20.55
C VAL A 173 -0.77 5.30 19.04
N ALA A 174 0.25 5.14 18.21
CA ALA A 174 0.10 5.11 16.75
C ALA A 174 -0.71 3.89 16.29
N MET A 175 -0.49 2.72 16.90
CA MET A 175 -1.32 1.52 16.67
C MET A 175 -2.77 1.73 17.10
N GLY A 176 -3.01 2.38 18.25
CA GLY A 176 -4.36 2.72 18.69
C GLY A 176 -5.11 3.59 17.68
N VAL A 177 -4.44 4.60 17.13
CA VAL A 177 -5.00 5.48 16.09
C VAL A 177 -5.31 4.73 14.80
N LEU A 178 -4.41 3.84 14.35
CA LEU A 178 -4.66 2.97 13.19
C LEU A 178 -5.89 2.08 13.41
N LEU A 179 -5.92 1.36 14.53
CA LEU A 179 -7.03 0.47 14.88
C LEU A 179 -8.36 1.21 14.93
N ALA A 180 -8.40 2.37 15.59
CA ALA A 180 -9.60 3.19 15.66
C ALA A 180 -10.08 3.63 14.26
N GLY A 181 -9.16 4.11 13.42
CA GLY A 181 -9.46 4.50 12.04
C GLY A 181 -10.04 3.34 11.22
N THR A 182 -9.40 2.17 11.29
CA THR A 182 -9.86 0.96 10.62
C THR A 182 -11.24 0.54 11.10
N VAL A 183 -11.49 0.51 12.42
CA VAL A 183 -12.79 0.16 13.00
C VAL A 183 -13.89 1.10 12.53
N ILE A 184 -13.63 2.42 12.46
CA ILE A 184 -14.60 3.41 11.97
C ILE A 184 -14.97 3.13 10.50
N VAL A 185 -13.99 2.82 9.65
CA VAL A 185 -14.22 2.50 8.23
C VAL A 185 -14.98 1.18 8.07
N MET A 186 -14.63 0.15 8.85
CA MET A 186 -15.37 -1.11 8.83
C MET A 186 -16.80 -0.93 9.30
N ALA A 187 -17.02 -0.18 10.39
CA ALA A 187 -18.35 0.08 10.94
C ALA A 187 -19.24 0.84 9.93
N SER A 188 -18.69 1.83 9.22
CA SER A 188 -19.45 2.54 8.17
C SER A 188 -19.77 1.64 6.98
N ALA A 189 -18.85 0.76 6.58
CA ALA A 189 -19.10 -0.22 5.53
C ALA A 189 -20.20 -1.23 5.92
N VAL A 190 -20.18 -1.72 7.16
CA VAL A 190 -21.22 -2.63 7.69
C VAL A 190 -22.57 -1.93 7.77
N ARG A 191 -22.63 -0.66 8.20
CA ARG A 191 -23.88 0.12 8.20
C ARG A 191 -24.47 0.28 6.80
N LEU A 192 -23.63 0.54 5.80
CA LEU A 192 -24.06 0.61 4.41
C LEU A 192 -24.57 -0.75 3.89
N HIS A 193 -23.96 -1.85 4.32
CA HIS A 193 -24.41 -3.19 3.93
C HIS A 193 -25.73 -3.58 4.62
N ARG A 194 -25.93 -3.20 5.88
CA ARG A 194 -27.16 -3.49 6.63
C ARG A 194 -28.37 -2.72 6.10
N SER A 195 -28.20 -1.49 5.62
CA SER A 195 -29.29 -0.70 5.01
C SER A 195 -29.73 -1.19 3.63
N ARG A 196 -29.13 -2.28 3.13
CA ARG A 196 -29.50 -2.95 1.87
C ARG A 196 -30.51 -4.07 2.07
N LYS A 197 -30.53 -4.71 3.25
CA LYS A 197 -31.51 -5.76 3.59
C LYS A 197 -32.80 -5.10 4.06
#